data_AF-A0A9D1S3Z6-F1
#
_entry.id   AF-A0A9D1S3Z6-F1
#
_cell.length_a   1.000
_cell.length_b   1.000
_cell.length_c   1.000
_cell.angle_alpha   90.00
_cell.angle_beta   90.00
_cell.angle_gamma   90.00
#
_symmetry.space_group_name_H-M   'P 1'
#
loop_
_entity.id
_entity.type
_entity.pdbx_description
1 polymer ?
#
loop_
_entity_poly.entity_id
_entity_poly.type
_entity_poly.pdbx_seq_one_letter_code
_entity_poly.pdbx_strand_id
1 'polypeptide(L)' 'MEVNTVWDMLNEIEDENLYRALLTVDKRTLQIVLLKMQGYSLKEIAPMVDLSAGAVYARLDHLRKKLRKLL' A
#
# COMPACT_ATOMS: atom_id res chain seq x y z
N MET A 1 11.87 14.17 -2.96
CA MET A 1 12.70 13.04 -2.50
C MET A 1 12.17 11.79 -3.20
N GLU A 2 13.04 10.85 -3.56
CA GLU A 2 12.56 9.57 -4.10
C GLU A 2 12.02 8.71 -2.95
N VAL A 3 10.76 8.28 -3.06
CA VAL A 3 10.13 7.40 -2.07
C VAL A 3 10.53 5.96 -2.40
N ASN A 4 11.51 5.45 -1.64
CA ASN A 4 12.11 4.13 -1.88
C ASN A 4 11.71 3.08 -0.84
N THR A 5 11.24 3.50 0.33
CA THR A 5 10.80 2.59 1.40
C THR A 5 9.37 2.86 1.86
N VAL A 6 8.78 1.88 2.56
CA VAL A 6 7.48 2.05 3.21
C VAL A 6 7.54 3.17 4.26
N TRP A 7 8.68 3.34 4.91
CA TRP A 7 8.87 4.40 5.90
C TRP A 7 8.86 5.78 5.24
N ASP A 8 9.59 5.95 4.14
CA ASP A 8 9.58 7.21 3.37
C ASP A 8 8.16 7.54 2.91
N MET A 9 7.45 6.54 2.37
CA MET A 9 6.06 6.71 1.93
C MET A 9 5.15 7.19 3.05
N LEU A 10 5.30 6.66 4.27
CA LEU A 10 4.49 7.07 5.42
C LEU A 10 4.85 8.46 5.93
N ASN A 11 6.12 8.87 5.85
CA ASN A 11 6.57 10.19 6.30
C ASN A 11 6.06 11.34 5.41
N GLU A 12 5.74 11.06 4.14
CA GLU A 12 5.17 12.05 3.22
C GLU A 12 3.66 12.29 3.44
N ILE A 13 3.02 11.59 4.39
CA ILE A 13 1.58 11.71 4.63
C ILE A 13 1.30 12.82 5.64
N GLU A 14 0.75 13.93 5.16
CA GLU A 14 0.38 15.08 6.00
C GLU A 14 -0.92 14.87 6.79
N ASP A 15 -1.87 14.09 6.26
CA ASP A 15 -3.13 13.81 6.93
C ASP A 15 -2.92 12.80 8.06
N GLU A 16 -3.07 13.27 9.31
CA GLU A 16 -2.83 12.47 10.50
C GLU A 16 -3.78 11.26 10.61
N ASN A 17 -5.03 11.38 10.16
CA ASN A 17 -6.00 10.28 10.19
C ASN A 17 -5.60 9.18 9.20
N LEU A 18 -5.18 9.57 8.00
CA LEU A 18 -4.66 8.67 6.97
C LEU A 18 -3.37 8.00 7.44
N TYR A 19 -2.44 8.75 8.02
CA TYR A 19 -1.20 8.22 8.58
C TYR A 19 -1.49 7.16 9.66
N ARG A 20 -2.31 7.50 10.66
CA ARG A 20 -2.73 6.58 11.73
C ARG A 20 -3.41 5.33 11.16
N ALA A 21 -4.27 5.49 10.15
CA ALA A 21 -4.94 4.37 9.52
C ALA A 21 -3.94 3.43 8.82
N LEU A 22 -2.97 3.97 8.09
CA LEU A 22 -1.95 3.20 7.38
C LEU A 22 -0.95 2.52 8.33
N LEU A 23 -0.67 3.10 9.50
CA LEU A 23 0.12 2.42 10.54
C LEU A 23 -0.51 1.11 11.03
N THR A 24 -1.83 0.95 10.90
CA THR A 24 -2.53 -0.31 11.27
C THR A 24 -2.58 -1.33 10.14
N VAL A 25 -2.04 -1.01 8.96
CA VAL A 25 -2.02 -1.90 7.80
C VAL A 25 -0.78 -2.79 7.86
N ASP A 26 -0.93 -4.07 7.49
CA ASP A 26 0.20 -4.99 7.52
C ASP A 26 1.29 -4.57 6.52
N LYS A 27 2.55 -4.82 6.90
CA LYS A 27 3.73 -4.42 6.13
C LYS A 27 3.68 -4.88 4.67
N ARG A 28 3.14 -6.08 4.38
CA ARG A 28 3.08 -6.61 3.01
C ARG A 28 2.09 -5.82 2.16
N THR A 29 0.94 -5.46 2.71
CA THR A 29 -0.01 -4.56 2.03
C THR A 29 0.58 -3.17 1.81
N LEU A 30 1.30 -2.60 2.78
CA LEU A 30 2.01 -1.32 2.58
C LEU A 30 3.07 -1.41 1.48
N GLN A 31 3.79 -2.52 1.39
CA GLN A 31 4.78 -2.75 0.34
C GLN A 31 4.13 -2.88 -1.05
N ILE A 32 2.95 -3.49 -1.15
CA ILE A 32 2.14 -3.51 -2.39
C ILE A 32 1.77 -2.07 -2.81
N VAL A 33 1.37 -1.21 -1.87
CA VAL A 33 1.03 0.19 -2.16
C VAL A 33 2.24 0.96 -2.69
N LEU A 34 3.40 0.84 -2.02
CA LEU A 34 4.65 1.46 -2.45
C LEU A 34 5.01 1.07 -3.88
N LEU A 35 5.04 -0.24 -4.18
CA LEU A 35 5.33 -0.72 -5.53
C LEU A 35 4.30 -0.19 -6.55
N LYS A 36 3.03 -0.09 -6.16
CA LYS A 36 2.00 0.45 -7.04
C LYS A 36 2.23 1.93 -7.35
N MET A 37 2.70 2.71 -6.37
CA MET A 37 3.06 4.13 -6.55
C MET A 37 4.30 4.30 -7.43
N GLN A 38 5.24 3.35 -7.39
CA GLN A 38 6.42 3.30 -8.25
C GLN A 38 6.12 2.86 -9.70
N GLY A 39 4.84 2.57 -10.02
CA GLY A 39 4.39 2.28 -11.38
C GLY A 39 4.24 0.80 -11.71
N TYR A 40 4.57 -0.12 -10.79
CA TYR A 40 4.44 -1.54 -11.05
C TYR A 40 2.97 -1.98 -11.23
N SER A 41 2.76 -2.93 -12.14
CA SER A 41 1.47 -3.58 -12.35
C SER A 41 1.23 -4.69 -11.32
N LEU A 42 -0.03 -5.12 -11.14
CA LEU A 42 -0.36 -6.20 -10.20
C LEU A 42 0.33 -7.53 -10.57
N LYS A 43 0.58 -7.75 -11.88
CA LYS A 43 1.27 -8.94 -12.38
C LYS A 43 2.76 -8.93 -12.03
N GLU A 44 3.38 -7.76 -12.01
CA GLU A 44 4.78 -7.59 -11.60
C GLU A 44 4.94 -7.64 -10.08
N ILE A 45 3.99 -7.04 -9.34
CA ILE A 45 4.03 -7.01 -7.87
C ILE A 45 3.85 -8.42 -7.27
N ALA A 46 2.93 -9.21 -7.82
CA ALA A 46 2.59 -10.55 -7.34
C ALA A 46 3.83 -11.42 -7.02
N PRO A 47 4.77 -11.67 -7.96
CA PRO A 47 5.97 -12.43 -7.68
C PRO A 47 6.94 -11.71 -6.71
N MET A 48 6.98 -10.37 -6.68
CA MET A 48 7.86 -9.62 -5.77
C MET A 48 7.47 -9.76 -4.29
N VAL A 49 6.19 -9.97 -4.01
CA VAL A 49 5.66 -10.09 -2.63
C VAL A 49 5.22 -11.52 -2.29
N ASP A 50 5.56 -12.48 -3.15
CA ASP A 50 5.22 -13.90 -3.02
C ASP A 50 3.72 -14.13 -2.79
N LEU A 51 2.90 -13.60 -3.71
CA LEU A 51 1.44 -13.74 -3.70
C LEU A 51 0.91 -13.95 -5.11
N SER A 52 -0.33 -14.43 -5.23
CA SER A 52 -1.06 -14.39 -6.50
C SER A 52 -1.53 -12.96 -6.82
N ALA A 53 -1.68 -12.63 -8.11
CA ALA A 53 -2.23 -11.33 -8.53
C ALA A 53 -3.63 -11.07 -7.95
N GLY A 54 -4.45 -12.13 -7.78
CA GLY A 54 -5.75 -12.04 -7.12
C GLY A 54 -5.64 -11.65 -5.64
N ALA A 55 -4.67 -12.21 -4.92
CA ALA A 55 -4.42 -11.84 -3.52
C ALA A 55 -3.90 -10.40 -3.38
N VAL A 56 -3.04 -9.94 -4.30
CA VAL A 56 -2.61 -8.54 -4.37
C VAL A 56 -3.81 -7.61 -4.62
N TYR A 57 -4.68 -7.96 -5.58
CA TYR A 57 -5.90 -7.20 -5.85
C TYR A 57 -6.82 -7.12 -4.63
N ALA A 58 -7.09 -8.25 -3.97
CA ALA A 58 -7.95 -8.30 -2.79
C ALA A 58 -7.41 -7.40 -1.67
N ARG A 59 -6.11 -7.43 -1.39
CA ARG A 59 -5.47 -6.56 -0.39
C ARG A 59 -5.66 -5.07 -0.71
N LEU A 60 -5.49 -4.67 -1.98
CA LEU A 60 -5.73 -3.29 -2.42
C LEU A 60 -7.22 -2.91 -2.31
N ASP A 61 -8.14 -3.81 -2.66
CA ASP A 61 -9.57 -3.57 -2.52
C ASP A 61 -10.00 -3.41 -1.06
N HIS A 62 -9.52 -4.28 -0.17
CA HIS A 62 -9.76 -4.17 1.27
C HIS A 62 -9.21 -2.85 1.84
N LEU A 63 -8.00 -2.45 1.43
CA LEU A 63 -7.42 -1.18 1.85
C LEU A 63 -8.27 0.00 1.38
N ARG A 64 -8.67 0.04 0.10
CA ARG A 64 -9.55 1.10 -0.44
C ARG A 64 -10.86 1.21 0.32
N LYS A 65 -11.50 0.08 0.62
CA LYS A 65 -12.75 0.03 1.42
C LYS A 65 -12.55 0.56 2.84
N LYS A 66 -11.40 0.27 3.46
CA LYS A 66 -11.06 0.80 4.79
C LYS A 66 -10.85 2.31 4.75
N LEU A 67 -10.10 2.82 3.79
CA LEU A 67 -9.82 4.26 3.64
C LEU A 67 -11.07 5.07 3.30
N ARG A 68 -11.98 4.55 2.46
CA ARG A 68 -13.27 5.21 2.16
C ARG A 68 -14.19 5.39 3.38
N LYS A 69 -13.97 4.64 4.46
CA LYS A 69 -14.73 4.84 5.71
C LYS A 69 -14.16 5.97 6.57
N LEU A 70 -12.96 6.45 6.25
CA LEU A 70 -12.23 7.46 7.00
C LEU A 70 -12.28 8.84 6.32
N LEU A 71 -12.37 8.85 4.98
CA LEU A 71 -12.55 10.02 4.12
C LEU A 71 -14.02 10.18 3.75
#